data_AF-A0A2B7ZUL8-F1
#
_entry.id   AF-A0A2B7ZUL8-F1
#
_cell.length_a   1.000
_cell.length_b   1.000
_cell.length_c   1.000
_cell.angle_alpha   90.00
_cell.angle_beta   90.00
_cell.angle_gamma   90.00
#
_symmetry.space_group_name_H-M   'P 1'
#
loop_
_entity.id
_entity.type
_entity.pdbx_description
1 polymer ?
#
loop_
_entity_poly.entity_id
_entity_poly.type
_entity_poly.pdbx_seq_one_letter_code
_entity_poly.pdbx_strand_id
1 'polypeptide(L)'
;MTKSSTPNDYPRIYLFGDSLTERACYGSDNGFAWKLEEYYDGRVEVVNEGANDACLTPSGPYVPLPEFEEHIRHYVNSILDHPGAQSTKVILITPPPVDAPSSGMAPADDLPEVAEVMQSIAKLGRGYKTWASKRVFAEKIVEIGREFEGKTDRVAVLDFWTAVTKAACKERGVSEEGFHELDIKDMLPGSGLPGAGEFGSEFFIDGLHFGSKGYEILTRELFGLFLAKWPELERQNFPLRVCAPPHEYVI
;
A
#
# COMPACT_ATOMS: atom_id res chain seq x y z
N MET A 1 -43.61 -12.46 6.09
CA MET A 1 -42.94 -11.41 5.30
C MET A 1 -41.46 -11.72 5.27
N THR A 2 -41.00 -12.35 4.20
CA THR A 2 -39.59 -12.63 3.94
C THR A 2 -38.91 -11.30 3.60
N LYS A 3 -38.00 -10.83 4.47
CA LYS A 3 -37.11 -9.72 4.11
C LYS A 3 -36.26 -10.21 2.93
N SER A 4 -36.58 -9.70 1.74
CA SER A 4 -35.68 -9.69 0.59
C SER A 4 -34.39 -9.00 1.04
N SER A 5 -33.28 -9.75 1.15
CA SER A 5 -31.96 -9.16 1.31
C SER A 5 -31.61 -8.43 0.02
N THR A 6 -31.84 -7.12 0.00
CA THR A 6 -31.34 -6.25 -1.07
C THR A 6 -29.80 -6.29 -1.04
N PRO A 7 -29.11 -6.37 -2.20
CA PRO A 7 -27.64 -6.45 -2.29
C PRO A 7 -26.85 -5.27 -1.67
N ASN A 8 -27.52 -4.24 -1.15
CA ASN A 8 -26.95 -2.92 -0.83
C ASN A 8 -26.55 -2.70 0.64
N ASP A 9 -26.65 -3.71 1.51
CA ASP A 9 -26.53 -3.55 2.98
C ASP A 9 -25.25 -4.17 3.58
N TYR A 10 -24.33 -4.66 2.74
CA TYR A 10 -23.03 -5.14 3.22
C TYR A 10 -22.12 -3.95 3.54
N PRO A 11 -21.33 -4.00 4.64
CA PRO A 11 -20.26 -3.04 4.84
C PRO A 11 -19.33 -3.06 3.62
N ARG A 12 -18.82 -1.89 3.27
CA ARG A 12 -17.89 -1.71 2.16
C ARG A 12 -16.55 -1.25 2.68
N ILE A 13 -15.49 -1.85 2.17
CA ILE A 13 -14.11 -1.43 2.41
C ILE A 13 -13.54 -0.99 1.06
N TYR A 14 -13.19 0.29 0.96
CA TYR A 14 -12.48 0.82 -0.20
C TYR A 14 -10.99 0.91 0.10
N LEU A 15 -10.18 0.30 -0.77
CA LEU A 15 -8.73 0.23 -0.68
C LEU A 15 -8.17 1.05 -1.85
N PHE A 16 -7.55 2.18 -1.54
CA PHE A 16 -6.87 3.02 -2.53
C PHE A 16 -5.37 2.84 -2.44
N GLY A 17 -4.72 2.52 -3.56
CA GLY A 17 -3.26 2.41 -3.68
C GLY A 17 -2.77 2.55 -5.11
N ASP A 18 -1.72 1.83 -5.49
CA ASP A 18 -1.20 1.82 -6.87
C ASP A 18 -1.63 0.57 -7.65
N SER A 19 -1.02 0.31 -8.81
CA SER A 19 -1.34 -0.87 -9.63
C SER A 19 -1.15 -2.20 -8.91
N LEU A 20 -0.38 -2.24 -7.81
CA LEU A 20 -0.22 -3.45 -7.00
C LEU A 20 -1.43 -3.68 -6.09
N THR A 21 -2.08 -2.61 -5.64
CA THR A 21 -3.38 -2.66 -4.95
C THR A 21 -4.47 -3.14 -5.88
N GLU A 22 -4.49 -2.68 -7.14
CA GLU A 22 -5.43 -3.16 -8.17
C GLU A 22 -5.20 -4.64 -8.49
N ARG A 23 -3.95 -5.07 -8.67
CA ARG A 23 -3.58 -6.47 -8.96
C ARG A 23 -3.80 -7.42 -7.79
N ALA A 24 -4.03 -6.93 -6.57
CA ALA A 24 -4.18 -7.78 -5.40
C ALA A 24 -5.48 -8.61 -5.36
N CYS A 25 -6.34 -8.49 -6.36
CA CYS A 25 -7.55 -9.30 -6.54
C CYS A 25 -7.27 -10.71 -7.06
N TYR A 26 -6.05 -11.02 -7.53
CA TYR A 26 -5.72 -12.35 -8.07
C TYR A 26 -5.23 -13.30 -6.98
N GLY A 27 -5.95 -14.41 -6.79
CA GLY A 27 -5.54 -15.48 -5.86
C GLY A 27 -4.24 -16.19 -6.26
N SER A 28 -3.86 -16.18 -7.55
CA SER A 28 -2.56 -16.68 -8.03
C SER A 28 -1.37 -15.96 -7.40
N ASP A 29 -1.58 -14.70 -7.02
CA ASP A 29 -0.55 -13.81 -6.49
C ASP A 29 -0.63 -13.77 -4.95
N ASN A 30 -1.51 -14.59 -4.35
CA ASN A 30 -1.80 -14.59 -2.91
C ASN A 30 -2.18 -13.18 -2.40
N GLY A 31 -2.85 -12.40 -3.26
CA GLY A 31 -3.13 -10.98 -3.07
C GLY A 31 -4.05 -10.70 -1.89
N PHE A 32 -3.83 -9.55 -1.24
CA PHE A 32 -4.55 -9.21 -0.01
C PHE A 32 -6.05 -8.95 -0.23
N ALA A 33 -6.45 -8.44 -1.39
CA ALA A 33 -7.85 -8.15 -1.70
C ALA A 33 -8.62 -9.46 -1.83
N TRP A 34 -8.06 -10.41 -2.58
CA TRP A 34 -8.58 -11.76 -2.68
C TRP A 34 -8.68 -12.45 -1.31
N LYS A 35 -7.66 -12.31 -0.45
CA LYS A 35 -7.72 -12.81 0.93
C LYS A 35 -8.81 -12.16 1.78
N LEU A 36 -9.04 -10.85 1.62
CA LEU A 36 -10.14 -10.17 2.30
C LEU A 36 -11.49 -10.71 1.81
N GLU A 37 -11.66 -10.88 0.50
CA GLU A 37 -12.86 -11.48 -0.10
C GLU A 37 -13.11 -12.90 0.41
N GLU A 38 -12.08 -13.76 0.46
CA GLU A 38 -12.16 -15.11 1.03
C GLU A 38 -12.45 -15.10 2.54
N TYR A 39 -11.79 -14.20 3.28
CA TYR A 39 -11.98 -14.03 4.71
C TYR A 39 -13.42 -13.60 5.03
N TYR A 40 -14.02 -12.75 4.22
CA TYR A 40 -15.40 -12.33 4.38
C TYR A 40 -16.42 -13.28 3.77
N ASP A 41 -16.03 -14.15 2.84
CA ASP A 41 -16.92 -15.13 2.20
C ASP A 41 -18.18 -14.42 1.63
N GLY A 42 -17.94 -13.27 0.98
CA GLY A 42 -18.98 -12.42 0.38
C GLY A 42 -19.92 -11.71 1.36
N ARG A 43 -19.47 -11.46 2.60
CA ARG A 43 -20.21 -10.68 3.64
C ARG A 43 -19.83 -9.20 3.69
N VAL A 44 -18.75 -8.81 3.04
CA VAL A 44 -18.24 -7.44 2.93
C VAL A 44 -17.82 -7.26 1.48
N GLU A 45 -18.17 -6.13 0.89
CA GLU A 45 -17.69 -5.76 -0.44
C GLU A 45 -16.35 -5.03 -0.29
N VAL A 46 -15.35 -5.52 -1.01
CA VAL A 46 -13.99 -4.97 -1.03
C VAL A 46 -13.78 -4.37 -2.41
N VAL A 47 -13.47 -3.07 -2.48
CA VAL A 47 -13.22 -2.37 -3.74
C VAL A 47 -11.77 -1.88 -3.74
N ASN A 48 -11.02 -2.27 -4.76
CA ASN A 48 -9.59 -1.97 -4.89
C ASN A 48 -9.35 -1.05 -6.08
N GLU A 49 -8.80 0.13 -5.81
CA GLU A 49 -8.48 1.11 -6.84
C GLU A 49 -6.97 1.41 -6.82
N GLY A 50 -6.35 1.35 -8.00
CA GLY A 50 -4.93 1.62 -8.21
C GLY A 50 -4.71 2.84 -9.09
N ALA A 51 -3.87 3.78 -8.65
CA ALA A 51 -3.42 4.89 -9.48
C ALA A 51 -1.88 4.96 -9.52
N ASN A 52 -1.31 5.09 -10.72
CA ASN A 52 0.15 5.10 -10.91
C ASN A 52 0.71 6.53 -11.03
N ASP A 53 0.17 7.45 -10.22
CA ASP A 53 0.44 8.90 -10.32
C ASP A 53 1.89 9.26 -10.00
N ALA A 54 2.57 8.42 -9.21
CA ALA A 54 3.98 8.56 -8.85
C ALA A 54 4.96 8.14 -9.97
N CYS A 55 4.47 7.65 -11.12
CA CYS A 55 5.31 7.23 -12.23
C CYS A 55 6.01 8.43 -12.88
N LEU A 56 7.33 8.35 -13.05
CA LEU A 56 8.11 9.40 -13.70
C LEU A 56 8.03 9.33 -15.22
N THR A 57 7.67 10.45 -15.82
CA THR A 57 7.86 10.80 -17.22
C THR A 57 9.18 11.57 -17.41
N PRO A 58 9.68 11.77 -18.65
CA PRO A 58 10.85 12.62 -18.89
C PRO A 58 10.74 14.04 -18.32
N SER A 59 9.53 14.55 -18.10
CA SER A 59 9.22 15.89 -17.60
C SER A 59 8.92 15.97 -16.10
N GLY A 60 8.96 14.85 -15.36
CA GLY A 60 8.56 14.78 -13.94
C GLY A 60 7.49 13.72 -13.68
N PRO A 61 6.88 13.67 -12.48
CA PRO A 61 5.80 12.73 -12.20
C PRO A 61 4.63 12.94 -13.17
N TYR A 62 3.88 11.87 -13.44
CA TYR A 62 2.74 11.89 -14.36
C TYR A 62 1.65 12.86 -13.89
N VAL A 63 1.41 12.93 -12.58
CA VAL A 63 0.53 13.92 -11.95
C VAL A 63 1.37 14.82 -11.02
N PRO A 64 1.29 16.15 -11.13
CA PRO A 64 1.91 17.05 -10.17
C PRO A 64 1.41 16.78 -8.74
N LEU A 65 2.31 16.86 -7.76
CA LEU A 65 1.97 16.54 -6.37
C LEU A 65 0.73 17.30 -5.82
N PRO A 66 0.56 18.62 -6.06
CA PRO A 66 -0.63 19.33 -5.59
C PRO A 66 -1.94 18.81 -6.19
N GLU A 67 -1.91 18.41 -7.47
CA GLU A 67 -3.08 17.86 -8.16
C GLU A 67 -3.40 16.45 -7.63
N PHE A 68 -2.38 15.62 -7.43
CA PHE A 68 -2.53 14.32 -6.78
C PHE A 68 -3.18 14.45 -5.39
N GLU A 69 -2.69 15.39 -4.60
CA GLU A 69 -3.22 15.73 -3.28
C GLU A 69 -4.72 16.12 -3.32
N GLU A 70 -5.12 16.94 -4.29
CA GLU A 70 -6.51 17.33 -4.51
C GLU A 70 -7.37 16.12 -4.91
N HIS A 71 -6.86 15.25 -5.79
CA HIS A 71 -7.54 14.03 -6.22
C HIS A 71 -7.82 13.08 -5.06
N ILE A 72 -6.82 12.77 -4.23
CA ILE A 72 -7.01 11.88 -3.07
C ILE A 72 -8.06 12.46 -2.11
N ARG A 73 -7.97 13.75 -1.78
CA ARG A 73 -8.98 14.40 -0.92
C ARG A 73 -10.37 14.38 -1.55
N HIS A 74 -10.47 14.62 -2.85
CA HIS A 74 -11.73 14.59 -3.58
C HIS A 74 -12.38 13.20 -3.53
N TYR A 75 -11.62 12.13 -3.79
CA TYR A 75 -12.14 10.76 -3.75
C TYR A 75 -12.62 10.38 -2.35
N VAL A 76 -11.82 10.65 -1.32
CA VAL A 76 -12.20 10.36 0.08
C VAL A 76 -13.46 11.13 0.46
N ASN A 77 -13.52 12.45 0.21
CA ASN A 77 -14.72 13.24 0.53
C ASN A 77 -15.95 12.75 -0.24
N SER A 78 -15.80 12.39 -1.52
CA SER A 78 -16.91 11.89 -2.33
C SER A 78 -17.53 10.62 -1.74
N ILE A 79 -16.72 9.72 -1.16
CA ILE A 79 -17.19 8.53 -0.45
C ILE A 79 -17.81 8.89 0.90
N LEU A 80 -17.18 9.78 1.66
CA LEU A 80 -17.65 10.15 2.99
C LEU A 80 -19.00 10.87 2.94
N ASP A 81 -19.19 11.76 1.96
CA ASP A 81 -20.37 12.62 1.80
C ASP A 81 -21.53 11.90 1.09
N HIS A 82 -21.28 10.76 0.42
CA HIS A 82 -22.31 10.06 -0.32
C HIS A 82 -23.37 9.46 0.63
N PRO A 83 -24.67 9.78 0.50
CA PRO A 83 -25.71 9.30 1.41
C PRO A 83 -25.84 7.77 1.46
N GLY A 84 -25.53 7.09 0.35
CA GLY A 84 -25.53 5.63 0.27
C GLY A 84 -24.25 4.96 0.78
N ALA A 85 -23.25 5.71 1.25
CA ALA A 85 -21.96 5.16 1.68
C ALA A 85 -21.67 5.38 3.17
N GLN A 86 -22.69 5.72 3.99
CA GLN A 86 -22.49 6.09 5.41
C GLN A 86 -21.81 5.02 6.27
N SER A 87 -21.95 3.74 5.92
CA SER A 87 -21.27 2.61 6.57
C SER A 87 -19.93 2.23 5.93
N THR A 88 -19.54 2.88 4.83
CA THR A 88 -18.31 2.57 4.09
C THR A 88 -17.10 3.04 4.87
N LYS A 89 -16.11 2.14 5.00
CA LYS A 89 -14.79 2.41 5.55
C LYS A 89 -13.79 2.56 4.41
N VAL A 90 -12.83 3.47 4.56
CA VAL A 90 -11.81 3.78 3.56
C VAL A 90 -10.44 3.54 4.15
N ILE A 91 -9.60 2.79 3.45
CA ILE A 91 -8.18 2.63 3.80
C ILE A 91 -7.35 3.20 2.65
N LEU A 92 -6.54 4.21 2.98
CA LEU A 92 -5.51 4.70 2.07
C LEU A 92 -4.23 3.89 2.31
N ILE A 93 -3.68 3.30 1.25
CA ILE A 93 -2.45 2.51 1.30
C ILE A 93 -1.37 3.28 0.56
N THR A 94 -0.23 3.53 1.21
CA THR A 94 0.87 4.24 0.54
C THR A 94 1.47 3.40 -0.59
N PRO A 95 1.87 4.01 -1.73
CA PRO A 95 2.59 3.28 -2.76
C PRO A 95 3.88 2.69 -2.17
N PRO A 96 4.25 1.45 -2.53
CA PRO A 96 5.51 0.87 -2.11
C PRO A 96 6.71 1.53 -2.80
N PRO A 97 7.92 1.34 -2.24
CA PRO A 97 9.18 1.63 -2.92
C PRO A 97 9.37 0.77 -4.16
N VAL A 98 10.33 1.18 -4.98
CA VAL A 98 10.92 0.34 -6.02
C VAL A 98 12.23 -0.23 -5.51
N ASP A 99 12.63 -1.40 -6.01
CA ASP A 99 13.95 -1.97 -5.75
C ASP A 99 14.90 -1.59 -6.90
N ALA A 100 15.34 -0.32 -6.91
CA ALA A 100 16.31 0.10 -7.91
C ALA A 100 17.66 -0.57 -7.60
N PRO A 101 18.27 -1.27 -8.58
CA PRO A 101 19.56 -1.92 -8.35
C PRO A 101 20.60 -0.86 -8.02
N SER A 102 21.45 -1.18 -7.04
CA SER A 102 22.65 -0.38 -6.80
C SER A 102 23.56 -0.43 -8.03
N SER A 103 24.41 0.58 -8.22
CA SER A 103 25.34 0.62 -9.36
C SER A 103 26.40 -0.50 -9.36
N GLY A 104 26.37 -1.42 -8.39
CA GLY A 104 27.36 -2.49 -8.20
C GLY A 104 28.76 -1.99 -7.85
N MET A 105 28.95 -0.67 -7.70
CA MET A 105 30.19 -0.07 -7.27
C MET A 105 30.30 -0.20 -5.75
N ALA A 106 31.44 -0.70 -5.28
CA ALA A 106 31.74 -0.72 -3.85
C ALA A 106 31.70 0.73 -3.30
N PRO A 107 31.19 0.94 -2.08
CA PRO A 107 31.29 2.23 -1.41
C PRO A 107 32.75 2.69 -1.35
N ALA A 108 33.02 3.94 -1.71
CA ALA A 108 34.35 4.54 -1.62
C ALA A 108 34.58 5.12 -0.21
N ASP A 109 34.30 4.34 0.83
CA ASP A 109 34.28 4.81 2.22
C ASP A 109 35.63 5.37 2.69
N ASP A 110 36.73 4.84 2.13
CA ASP A 110 38.10 5.30 2.40
C ASP A 110 38.42 6.68 1.78
N LEU A 111 37.56 7.18 0.89
CA LEU A 111 37.72 8.45 0.17
C LEU A 111 36.41 9.25 0.17
N PRO A 112 36.14 10.04 1.23
CA PRO A 112 34.87 10.74 1.41
C PRO A 112 34.46 11.63 0.22
N GLU A 113 35.41 12.33 -0.38
CA GLU A 113 35.17 13.18 -1.57
C GLU A 113 34.69 12.36 -2.77
N VAL A 114 35.22 11.14 -2.95
CA VAL A 114 34.80 10.24 -4.03
C VAL A 114 33.42 9.66 -3.73
N ALA A 115 33.15 9.28 -2.47
CA ALA A 115 31.85 8.77 -2.04
C ALA A 115 30.73 9.81 -2.26
N GLU A 116 30.99 11.08 -1.95
CA GLU A 116 30.02 12.17 -2.16
C GLU A 116 29.72 12.41 -3.66
N VAL A 117 30.75 12.36 -4.51
CA VAL A 117 30.57 12.48 -5.97
C VAL A 117 29.77 11.29 -6.52
N MET A 118 30.08 10.06 -6.08
CA MET A 118 29.34 8.87 -6.50
C MET A 118 27.87 8.93 -6.09
N GLN A 119 27.60 9.37 -4.86
CA GLN A 119 26.24 9.64 -4.37
C GLN A 119 25.52 10.65 -5.26
N SER A 120 26.16 11.79 -5.54
CA SER A 120 25.58 12.85 -6.37
C SER A 120 25.25 12.38 -7.79
N ILE A 121 26.11 11.55 -8.39
CA ILE A 121 25.88 10.95 -9.72
C ILE A 121 24.71 9.95 -9.66
N ALA A 122 24.66 9.09 -8.65
CA ALA A 122 23.59 8.11 -8.49
C ALA A 122 22.21 8.78 -8.35
N LYS A 123 22.13 9.92 -7.64
CA LYS A 123 20.91 10.72 -7.52
C LYS A 123 20.37 11.27 -8.84
N LEU A 124 21.21 11.39 -9.87
CA LEU A 124 20.77 11.77 -11.23
C LEU A 124 20.13 10.60 -11.99
N GLY A 125 20.37 9.37 -11.53
CA GLY A 125 19.88 8.14 -12.14
C GLY A 125 18.37 7.96 -12.03
N ARG A 126 17.78 7.25 -13.00
CA ARG A 126 16.33 6.97 -13.04
C ARG A 126 15.86 6.18 -11.81
N GLY A 127 16.69 5.27 -11.30
CA GLY A 127 16.39 4.44 -10.12
C GLY A 127 16.09 5.31 -8.90
N TYR A 128 17.07 6.07 -8.44
CA TYR A 128 16.91 6.98 -7.29
C TYR A 128 15.79 7.99 -7.51
N LYS A 129 15.69 8.61 -8.69
CA LYS A 129 14.60 9.57 -8.97
C LYS A 129 13.22 8.93 -8.80
N THR A 130 13.04 7.71 -9.30
CA THR A 130 11.76 6.97 -9.18
C THR A 130 11.47 6.63 -7.73
N TRP A 131 12.48 6.14 -7.00
CA TRP A 131 12.38 5.84 -5.58
C TRP A 131 12.00 7.09 -4.76
N ALA A 132 12.72 8.20 -4.95
CA ALA A 132 12.47 9.46 -4.26
C ALA A 132 11.10 10.05 -4.60
N SER A 133 10.66 9.95 -5.86
CA SER A 133 9.32 10.35 -6.28
C SER A 133 8.24 9.53 -5.55
N LYS A 134 8.33 8.20 -5.57
CA LYS A 134 7.37 7.33 -4.86
C LYS A 134 7.36 7.59 -3.35
N ARG A 135 8.52 7.89 -2.73
CA ARG A 135 8.62 8.27 -1.32
C ARG A 135 7.78 9.51 -1.01
N VAL A 136 7.91 10.57 -1.81
CA VAL A 136 7.14 11.83 -1.60
C VAL A 136 5.64 11.58 -1.67
N PHE A 137 5.17 10.76 -2.61
CA PHE A 137 3.74 10.43 -2.73
C PHE A 137 3.27 9.56 -1.54
N ALA A 138 4.10 8.62 -1.08
CA ALA A 138 3.81 7.84 0.13
C ALA A 138 3.66 8.75 1.35
N GLU A 139 4.60 9.66 1.59
CA GLU A 139 4.54 10.63 2.68
C GLU A 139 3.28 11.50 2.60
N LYS A 140 2.86 11.94 1.40
CA LYS A 140 1.62 12.70 1.22
C LYS A 140 0.37 11.88 1.49
N ILE A 141 0.31 10.62 1.10
CA ILE A 141 -0.82 9.74 1.45
C ILE A 141 -0.90 9.58 2.97
N VAL A 142 0.22 9.42 3.68
CA VAL A 142 0.23 9.38 5.15
C VAL A 142 -0.36 10.67 5.71
N GLU A 143 0.11 11.83 5.27
CA GLU A 143 -0.39 13.13 5.75
C GLU A 143 -1.90 13.28 5.55
N ILE A 144 -2.40 13.05 4.33
CA ILE A 144 -3.83 13.13 4.00
C ILE A 144 -4.62 12.10 4.83
N GLY A 145 -4.12 10.88 4.94
CA GLY A 145 -4.71 9.84 5.76
C GLY A 145 -4.89 10.28 7.21
N ARG A 146 -3.83 10.79 7.84
CA ARG A 146 -3.88 11.32 9.22
C ARG A 146 -4.82 12.51 9.35
N GLU A 147 -4.87 13.39 8.35
CA GLU A 147 -5.83 14.49 8.29
C GLU A 147 -7.28 13.98 8.40
N PHE A 148 -7.63 12.93 7.64
CA PHE A 148 -8.96 12.32 7.68
C PHE A 148 -9.23 11.50 8.94
N GLU A 149 -8.22 10.80 9.47
CA GLU A 149 -8.35 10.09 10.76
C GLU A 149 -8.69 11.05 11.91
N GLY A 150 -8.24 12.30 11.84
CA GLY A 150 -8.62 13.35 12.80
C GLY A 150 -10.04 13.88 12.63
N LYS A 151 -10.72 13.59 11.51
CA LYS A 151 -12.07 14.08 11.19
C LYS A 151 -13.15 13.01 11.34
N THR A 152 -12.81 11.74 11.13
CA THR A 152 -13.77 10.64 11.16
C THR A 152 -13.11 9.32 11.54
N ASP A 153 -13.87 8.43 12.18
CA ASP A 153 -13.48 7.05 12.45
C ASP A 153 -13.51 6.18 11.18
N ARG A 154 -14.11 6.64 10.08
CA ARG A 154 -14.34 5.86 8.85
C ARG A 154 -13.14 5.74 7.92
N VAL A 155 -12.06 6.50 8.15
CA VAL A 155 -10.86 6.47 7.31
C VAL A 155 -9.68 5.92 8.10
N ALA A 156 -8.84 5.10 7.50
CA ALA A 156 -7.55 4.66 8.03
C ALA A 156 -6.44 4.87 7.00
N VAL A 157 -5.20 4.94 7.47
CA VAL A 157 -4.03 4.96 6.59
C VAL A 157 -3.05 3.85 6.95
N LEU A 158 -2.69 3.07 5.93
CA LEU A 158 -1.64 2.08 5.98
C LEU A 158 -0.37 2.65 5.34
N ASP A 159 0.61 2.99 6.18
CA ASP A 159 1.95 3.36 5.72
C ASP A 159 2.75 2.11 5.31
N PHE A 160 2.37 1.55 4.17
CA PHE A 160 2.97 0.35 3.63
C PHE A 160 4.43 0.57 3.21
N TRP A 161 4.78 1.74 2.67
CA TRP A 161 6.16 2.15 2.39
C TRP A 161 7.07 1.91 3.62
N THR A 162 6.69 2.47 4.77
CA THR A 162 7.47 2.31 6.00
C THR A 162 7.44 0.87 6.49
N ALA A 163 6.30 0.19 6.42
CA ALA A 163 6.20 -1.20 6.89
C ALA A 163 7.10 -2.16 6.10
N VAL A 164 7.11 -2.06 4.76
CA VAL A 164 7.91 -2.94 3.91
C VAL A 164 9.40 -2.63 3.99
N THR A 165 9.78 -1.34 4.05
CA THR A 165 11.20 -0.94 4.24
C THR A 165 11.73 -1.38 5.60
N LYS A 166 10.97 -1.21 6.69
CA LYS A 166 11.36 -1.71 8.02
C LYS A 166 11.51 -3.22 8.04
N ALA A 167 10.60 -3.96 7.40
CA ALA A 167 10.69 -5.40 7.31
C ALA A 167 11.99 -5.84 6.60
N ALA A 168 12.33 -5.23 5.46
CA ALA A 168 13.57 -5.50 4.74
C ALA A 168 14.82 -5.13 5.55
N CYS A 169 14.82 -3.98 6.22
CA CYS A 169 15.91 -3.56 7.12
C CYS A 169 16.11 -4.57 8.26
N LYS A 170 15.03 -5.04 8.89
CA LYS A 170 15.08 -6.02 9.98
C LYS A 170 15.66 -7.36 9.53
N GLU A 171 15.32 -7.85 8.33
CA GLU A 171 15.90 -9.09 7.79
C GLU A 171 17.41 -8.96 7.55
N ARG A 172 17.89 -7.74 7.30
CA ARG A 172 19.32 -7.42 7.15
C ARG A 172 20.01 -7.13 8.49
N GLY A 173 19.31 -7.30 9.62
CA GLY A 173 19.85 -7.06 10.96
C GLY A 173 20.00 -5.57 11.33
N VAL A 174 19.35 -4.67 10.61
CA VAL A 174 19.37 -3.22 10.90
C VAL A 174 18.45 -2.95 12.11
N SER A 175 18.96 -2.21 13.10
CA SER A 175 18.17 -1.79 14.27
C SER A 175 17.19 -0.66 13.92
N GLU A 176 16.33 -0.26 14.86
CA GLU A 176 15.43 0.88 14.67
C GLU A 176 16.21 2.19 14.47
N GLU A 177 17.26 2.40 15.26
CA GLU A 177 18.16 3.56 15.11
C GLU A 177 18.87 3.52 13.74
N GLY A 178 19.34 2.34 13.33
CA GLY A 178 19.93 2.14 12.02
C GLY A 178 18.95 2.43 10.87
N PHE A 179 17.66 2.08 11.03
CA PHE A 179 16.63 2.42 10.06
C PHE A 179 16.51 3.94 9.92
N HIS A 180 16.44 4.68 11.03
CA HIS A 180 16.35 6.15 11.00
C HIS A 180 17.59 6.79 10.35
N GLU A 181 18.78 6.27 10.63
CA GLU A 181 20.01 6.77 9.99
C GLU A 181 20.01 6.54 8.48
N LEU A 182 19.56 5.37 8.02
CA LEU A 182 19.43 5.07 6.60
C LEU A 182 18.38 5.97 5.94
N ASP A 183 17.26 6.19 6.62
CA ASP A 183 16.16 7.02 6.11
C ASP A 183 16.56 8.47 5.88
N ILE A 184 17.28 9.08 6.84
CA ILE A 184 17.83 10.45 6.74
C ILE A 184 18.82 10.56 5.57
N LYS A 185 19.54 9.49 5.26
CA LYS A 185 20.57 9.47 4.20
C LYS A 185 20.03 9.05 2.84
N ASP A 186 18.73 8.76 2.71
CA ASP A 186 18.11 8.11 1.55
C ASP A 186 18.71 6.73 1.19
N MET A 187 19.26 6.03 2.18
CA MET A 187 19.98 4.76 2.04
C MET A 187 19.12 3.54 2.43
N LEU A 188 17.81 3.74 2.57
CA LEU A 188 16.86 2.64 2.72
C LEU A 188 16.90 1.71 1.48
N PRO A 189 16.49 0.43 1.64
CA PRO A 189 16.50 -0.51 0.53
C PRO A 189 15.81 0.00 -0.73
N GLY A 190 16.38 -0.33 -1.89
CA GLY A 190 15.83 -0.01 -3.20
C GLY A 190 16.09 1.41 -3.70
N SER A 191 16.81 2.26 -2.96
CA SER A 191 17.11 3.63 -3.41
C SER A 191 18.09 3.70 -4.59
N GLY A 192 18.83 2.63 -4.84
CA GLY A 192 19.85 2.56 -5.90
C GLY A 192 21.09 3.41 -5.62
N LEU A 193 21.22 3.99 -4.43
CA LEU A 193 22.43 4.71 -4.02
C LEU A 193 23.58 3.74 -3.72
N PRO A 194 24.85 4.13 -3.95
CA PRO A 194 26.00 3.28 -3.63
C PRO A 194 26.01 2.92 -2.14
N GLY A 195 26.01 1.61 -1.84
CA GLY A 195 25.94 1.07 -0.48
C GLY A 195 24.54 0.92 0.11
N ALA A 196 23.48 1.37 -0.60
CA ALA A 196 22.11 1.10 -0.18
C ALA A 196 21.79 -0.39 -0.30
N GLY A 197 20.86 -0.84 0.53
CA GLY A 197 20.36 -2.20 0.41
C GLY A 197 19.48 -2.41 -0.83
N GLU A 198 19.28 -3.66 -1.18
CA GLU A 198 18.25 -4.10 -2.12
C GLU A 198 17.23 -4.94 -1.35
N PHE A 199 16.00 -4.99 -1.84
CA PHE A 199 14.93 -5.81 -1.26
C PHE A 199 15.04 -7.27 -1.69
N GLY A 200 15.34 -7.53 -2.96
CA GLY A 200 15.43 -8.86 -3.55
C GLY A 200 14.08 -9.47 -3.96
N SER A 201 14.16 -10.61 -4.66
CA SER A 201 13.03 -11.20 -5.41
C SER A 201 11.84 -11.65 -4.57
N GLU A 202 12.08 -12.02 -3.30
CA GLU A 202 11.00 -12.40 -2.37
C GLU A 202 10.11 -11.19 -2.00
N PHE A 203 10.68 -9.98 -1.99
CA PHE A 203 9.94 -8.74 -1.75
C PHE A 203 9.41 -8.17 -3.06
N PHE A 204 10.25 -8.09 -4.10
CA PHE A 204 9.90 -7.60 -5.43
C PHE A 204 10.47 -8.49 -6.53
N ILE A 205 9.63 -9.16 -7.32
CA ILE A 205 10.03 -10.13 -8.36
C ILE A 205 10.95 -9.49 -9.40
N ASP A 206 10.65 -8.26 -9.82
CA ASP A 206 11.36 -7.51 -10.87
C ASP A 206 11.76 -6.10 -10.42
N GLY A 207 11.77 -5.87 -9.10
CA GLY A 207 12.01 -4.57 -8.49
C GLY A 207 10.83 -3.60 -8.54
N LEU A 208 9.67 -4.02 -9.06
CA LEU A 208 8.43 -3.25 -9.05
C LEU A 208 7.25 -4.07 -8.52
N HIS A 209 7.07 -5.31 -8.97
CA HIS A 209 5.96 -6.18 -8.58
C HIS A 209 6.30 -7.01 -7.35
N PHE A 210 5.36 -7.16 -6.43
CA PHE A 210 5.62 -7.91 -5.19
C PHE A 210 5.94 -9.38 -5.43
N GLY A 211 6.91 -9.86 -4.68
CA GLY A 211 7.09 -11.28 -4.41
C GLY A 211 6.20 -11.75 -3.24
N SER A 212 6.39 -13.01 -2.87
CA SER A 212 5.69 -13.69 -1.77
C SER A 212 5.67 -12.87 -0.47
N LYS A 213 6.83 -12.37 -0.03
CA LYS A 213 6.97 -11.59 1.21
C LYS A 213 6.35 -10.20 1.11
N GLY A 214 6.43 -9.56 -0.05
CA GLY A 214 5.78 -8.27 -0.29
C GLY A 214 4.28 -8.36 -0.02
N TYR A 215 3.63 -9.38 -0.59
CA TYR A 215 2.21 -9.65 -0.35
C TYR A 215 1.91 -10.09 1.09
N GLU A 216 2.78 -10.89 1.71
CA GLU A 216 2.62 -11.32 3.11
C GLU A 216 2.59 -10.12 4.07
N ILE A 217 3.56 -9.22 3.94
CA ILE A 217 3.65 -8.01 4.79
C ILE A 217 2.43 -7.14 4.57
N LEU A 218 2.05 -6.87 3.31
CA LEU A 218 0.88 -6.04 3.00
C LEU A 218 -0.39 -6.62 3.61
N THR A 219 -0.59 -7.93 3.44
CA THR A 219 -1.74 -8.64 4.04
C THR A 219 -1.72 -8.51 5.56
N ARG A 220 -0.59 -8.81 6.21
CA ARG A 220 -0.47 -8.79 7.66
C ARG A 220 -0.78 -7.40 8.23
N GLU A 221 -0.15 -6.36 7.67
CA GLU A 221 -0.32 -4.98 8.15
C GLU A 221 -1.73 -4.45 7.88
N LEU A 222 -2.32 -4.80 6.74
CA LEU A 222 -3.68 -4.41 6.41
C LEU A 222 -4.69 -5.05 7.38
N PHE A 223 -4.60 -6.37 7.60
CA PHE A 223 -5.46 -7.07 8.56
C PHE A 223 -5.28 -6.55 9.97
N GLY A 224 -4.03 -6.33 10.39
CA GLY A 224 -3.71 -5.73 11.69
C GLY A 224 -4.34 -4.34 11.86
N LEU A 225 -4.24 -3.48 10.85
CA LEU A 225 -4.80 -2.13 10.88
C LEU A 225 -6.32 -2.15 10.98
N PHE A 226 -7.00 -2.85 10.06
CA PHE A 226 -8.46 -2.74 9.99
C PHE A 226 -9.13 -3.46 11.16
N LEU A 227 -8.61 -4.59 11.65
CA LEU A 227 -9.19 -5.29 12.80
C LEU A 227 -8.95 -4.53 14.11
N ALA A 228 -7.83 -3.82 14.24
CA ALA A 228 -7.59 -2.95 15.37
C ALA A 228 -8.51 -1.71 15.33
N LYS A 229 -8.73 -1.16 14.15
CA LYS A 229 -9.50 0.08 13.98
C LYS A 229 -11.01 -0.12 13.98
N TRP A 230 -11.47 -1.19 13.36
CA TRP A 230 -12.88 -1.56 13.22
C TRP A 230 -13.10 -3.02 13.66
N PRO A 231 -13.03 -3.32 14.97
CA PRO A 231 -13.27 -4.67 15.48
C PRO A 231 -14.66 -5.22 15.14
N GLU A 232 -15.63 -4.34 14.86
CA GLU A 232 -16.95 -4.73 14.36
C GLU A 232 -16.89 -5.46 13.02
N LEU A 233 -15.82 -5.26 12.24
CA LEU A 233 -15.59 -5.93 10.95
C LEU A 233 -14.94 -7.31 11.09
N GLU A 234 -14.75 -7.87 12.28
CA GLU A 234 -14.33 -9.26 12.45
C GLU A 234 -15.36 -10.22 11.81
N ARG A 235 -14.89 -11.23 11.07
CA ARG A 235 -15.73 -12.19 10.31
C ARG A 235 -16.87 -12.78 11.16
N GLN A 236 -16.61 -13.05 12.43
CA GLN A 236 -17.57 -13.67 13.35
C GLN A 236 -18.79 -12.80 13.66
N ASN A 237 -18.69 -11.49 13.43
CA ASN A 237 -19.78 -10.54 13.66
C ASN A 237 -20.80 -10.56 12.51
N PHE A 238 -20.49 -11.24 11.40
CA PHE A 238 -21.39 -11.34 10.25
C PHE A 238 -22.11 -12.69 10.21
N PRO A 239 -23.42 -12.70 9.90
CA PRO A 239 -24.16 -13.94 9.77
C PRO A 239 -23.53 -14.81 8.67
N LEU A 240 -23.48 -16.12 8.91
CA LEU A 240 -23.09 -17.08 7.88
C LEU A 240 -24.05 -16.96 6.69
N ARG A 241 -23.51 -17.00 5.46
CA ARG A 241 -24.35 -17.17 4.27
C ARG A 241 -25.08 -18.51 4.42
N VAL A 242 -26.38 -18.46 4.69
CA VAL A 242 -27.23 -19.64 4.58
C VAL A 242 -27.38 -19.88 3.08
N CYS A 243 -26.72 -20.91 2.54
CA CYS A 243 -27.04 -21.41 1.22
C CYS A 243 -28.54 -21.73 1.22
N ALA A 244 -29.33 -21.00 0.43
CA ALA A 244 -30.73 -21.35 0.26
C ALA A 244 -30.79 -22.81 -0.22
N PRO A 245 -31.61 -23.67 0.40
CA PRO A 245 -31.79 -25.02 -0.11
C PRO A 245 -32.26 -24.93 -1.57
N PRO A 246 -31.78 -25.81 -2.46
CA PRO A 246 -32.24 -25.83 -3.84
C PRO A 246 -33.76 -25.92 -3.82
N HIS A 247 -34.42 -24.96 -4.48
CA HIS A 247 -35.87 -24.86 -4.54
C HIS A 247 -36.49 -26.25 -4.73
N GLU A 248 -37.24 -26.72 -3.75
CA GLU A 248 -38.15 -27.84 -3.95
C GLU A 248 -39.13 -27.39 -5.04
N TYR A 249 -39.05 -28.04 -6.19
CA TYR A 249 -40.05 -27.94 -7.23
C TYR A 249 -41.36 -28.43 -6.63
N VAL A 250 -42.24 -27.49 -6.28
CA VAL A 250 -43.65 -27.80 -5.99
C VAL A 250 -44.30 -28.08 -7.35
N ILE A 251 -44.62 -29.35 -7.58
CA ILE A 251 -45.41 -29.86 -8.71
C ILE A 251 -46.88 -29.48 -8.49
#